data_AF-A0A2I1FUY6-F1
#
_entry.id   AF-A0A2I1FUY6-F1
#
_cell.length_a   1.000
_cell.length_b   1.000
_cell.length_c   1.000
_cell.angle_alpha   90.00
_cell.angle_beta   90.00
_cell.angle_gamma   90.00
#
_symmetry.space_group_name_H-M   'P 1'
#
loop_
_entity.id
_entity.type
_entity.pdbx_description
1 polymer ?
#
loop_
_entity_poly.entity_id
_entity_poly.type
_entity_poly.pdbx_seq_one_letter_code
_entity_poly.pdbx_strand_id
1 'polypeptide(L)'
;MANTPASFSYLTAYGPPITASFSPEVRLYTNNKDREKYENLADLYAIIVTMEHLEKAYVRDSVTADEYTQACARLIAQYKTALNLVRDSVTDVEKFMNEYKLECPAAVNRFKIGVPATIEHPTGAGHDNSKFAQYVAETVHHFITTMDALKLGMKAVDELHPMLGELMQSLNNVSSLPADFEGKAKVRNWLITLNGMKACDEIDEGQIRQLLFDLENANNAFYRSLSDKN
;
A
#
# COMPACT_ATOMS: atom_id res chain seq x y z
N MET A 1 -98.12 3.48 13.47
CA MET A 1 -96.80 3.68 14.12
C MET A 1 -95.92 2.50 13.72
N ALA A 2 -95.13 2.67 12.66
CA ALA A 2 -94.20 1.65 12.17
C ALA A 2 -92.78 2.13 12.46
N ASN A 3 -92.04 1.30 13.21
CA ASN A 3 -90.72 1.58 13.74
C ASN A 3 -89.70 1.06 12.72
N THR A 4 -88.95 1.94 12.07
CA THR A 4 -87.89 1.57 11.11
C THR A 4 -86.55 1.56 11.84
N PRO A 5 -85.82 0.43 11.95
CA PRO A 5 -84.47 0.44 12.50
C PRO A 5 -83.47 0.81 11.40
N ALA A 6 -82.54 1.69 11.75
CA ALA A 6 -81.45 2.16 10.91
C ALA A 6 -80.53 1.02 10.48
N SER A 7 -80.24 0.93 9.18
CA SER A 7 -79.24 0.04 8.61
C SER A 7 -77.84 0.59 8.88
N PHE A 8 -77.11 0.00 9.83
CA PHE A 8 -75.67 0.22 9.99
C PHE A 8 -74.92 -0.54 8.89
N SER A 9 -74.42 0.18 7.89
CA SER A 9 -73.51 -0.35 6.89
C SER A 9 -72.11 -0.50 7.51
N TYR A 10 -71.69 -1.75 7.77
CA TYR A 10 -70.30 -2.05 8.10
C TYR A 10 -69.43 -1.72 6.89
N LEU A 11 -68.51 -0.77 7.06
CA LEU A 11 -67.44 -0.50 6.10
C LEU A 11 -66.54 -1.75 6.01
N THR A 12 -66.64 -2.48 4.90
CA THR A 12 -65.65 -3.49 4.51
C THR A 12 -64.38 -2.79 4.04
N ALA A 13 -63.44 -2.59 4.96
CA ALA A 13 -62.07 -2.24 4.63
C ALA A 13 -61.36 -3.48 4.05
N TYR A 14 -61.61 -3.79 2.78
CA TYR A 14 -60.79 -4.73 2.00
C TYR A 14 -59.97 -3.93 0.97
N GLY A 15 -58.86 -3.36 1.45
CA GLY A 15 -57.73 -3.09 0.56
C GLY A 15 -57.09 -4.44 0.16
N PRO A 16 -56.47 -4.54 -1.04
CA PRO A 16 -55.79 -5.75 -1.44
C PRO A 16 -54.73 -6.12 -0.38
N PRO A 17 -54.57 -7.42 -0.04
CA PRO A 17 -53.51 -7.82 0.87
C PRO A 17 -52.19 -7.35 0.26
N ILE A 18 -51.45 -6.53 1.02
CA ILE A 18 -50.05 -6.26 0.71
C ILE A 18 -49.34 -7.60 0.84
N THR A 19 -49.21 -8.32 -0.28
CA THR A 19 -48.29 -9.44 -0.36
C THR A 19 -46.91 -8.83 -0.28
N ALA A 20 -46.41 -8.64 0.94
CA ALA A 20 -44.99 -8.43 1.16
C ALA A 20 -44.30 -9.66 0.56
N SER A 21 -43.81 -9.53 -0.66
CA SER A 21 -42.96 -10.52 -1.29
C SER A 21 -41.68 -10.56 -0.45
N PHE A 22 -41.64 -11.41 0.57
CA PHE A 22 -40.40 -11.76 1.23
C PHE A 22 -39.53 -12.42 0.17
N SER A 23 -38.60 -11.66 -0.40
CA SER A 23 -37.53 -12.25 -1.19
C SER A 23 -36.83 -13.28 -0.30
N PRO A 24 -36.66 -14.52 -0.76
CA PRO A 24 -35.96 -15.54 0.03
C PRO A 24 -34.58 -15.01 0.43
N GLU A 25 -34.12 -15.39 1.62
CA GLU A 25 -32.80 -14.99 2.13
C GLU A 25 -31.72 -15.22 1.07
N VAL A 26 -31.07 -14.14 0.64
CA VAL A 26 -30.06 -14.19 -0.41
C VAL A 26 -28.75 -14.67 0.22
N ARG A 27 -28.24 -15.79 -0.27
CA ARG A 27 -26.96 -16.35 0.18
C ARG A 27 -25.81 -15.77 -0.63
N LEU A 28 -24.71 -15.46 0.04
CA LEU A 28 -23.50 -14.92 -0.59
C LEU A 28 -22.85 -15.94 -1.54
N TYR A 29 -22.88 -17.23 -1.20
CA TYR A 29 -22.31 -18.31 -1.98
C TYR A 29 -23.27 -19.50 -2.07
N THR A 30 -23.10 -20.34 -3.10
CA THR A 30 -23.93 -21.54 -3.32
C THR A 30 -23.13 -22.84 -3.29
N ASN A 31 -21.79 -22.76 -3.36
CA ASN A 31 -20.89 -23.91 -3.34
C ASN A 31 -19.58 -23.58 -2.59
N ASN A 32 -18.77 -24.61 -2.30
CA ASN A 32 -17.54 -24.45 -1.53
C ASN A 32 -16.49 -23.56 -2.21
N LYS A 33 -16.41 -23.59 -3.55
CA LYS A 33 -15.47 -22.78 -4.32
C LYS A 33 -15.81 -21.28 -4.23
N ASP A 34 -17.10 -20.96 -4.33
CA ASP A 34 -17.58 -19.58 -4.16
C ASP A 34 -17.32 -19.10 -2.73
N ARG A 35 -17.54 -19.97 -1.72
CA ARG A 35 -17.25 -19.64 -0.33
C ARG A 35 -15.79 -19.26 -0.13
N GLU A 36 -14.87 -20.11 -0.60
CA GLU A 36 -13.42 -19.86 -0.53
C GLU A 36 -13.02 -18.57 -1.24
N LYS A 37 -13.62 -18.28 -2.41
CA LYS A 37 -13.42 -17.00 -3.10
C LYS A 37 -13.80 -15.82 -2.20
N TYR A 38 -14.96 -15.85 -1.56
CA TYR A 38 -15.40 -14.75 -0.69
C TYR A 38 -14.57 -14.65 0.60
N GLU A 39 -14.08 -15.77 1.14
CA GLU A 39 -13.13 -15.77 2.27
C GLU A 39 -11.83 -15.04 1.88
N ASN A 40 -11.25 -15.38 0.72
CA ASN A 40 -10.03 -14.71 0.23
C ASN A 40 -10.25 -13.20 -0.05
N LEU A 41 -11.43 -12.83 -0.60
CA LEU A 41 -11.79 -11.43 -0.81
C LEU A 41 -12.00 -10.68 0.51
N ALA A 42 -12.58 -11.35 1.51
CA ALA A 42 -12.77 -10.79 2.85
C ALA A 42 -11.44 -10.56 3.57
N ASP A 43 -10.47 -11.47 3.42
CA ASP A 43 -9.11 -11.29 3.95
C ASP A 43 -8.42 -10.09 3.30
N LEU A 44 -8.48 -9.96 1.96
CA LEU A 44 -7.93 -8.78 1.27
C LEU A 44 -8.60 -7.48 1.76
N TYR A 45 -9.92 -7.48 1.89
CA TYR A 45 -10.68 -6.34 2.42
C TYR A 45 -10.20 -5.98 3.84
N ALA A 46 -10.08 -6.97 4.73
CA ALA A 46 -9.66 -6.77 6.11
C ALA A 46 -8.24 -6.20 6.18
N ILE A 47 -7.31 -6.71 5.36
CA ILE A 47 -5.92 -6.20 5.30
C ILE A 47 -5.90 -4.73 4.86
N ILE A 48 -6.67 -4.36 3.84
CA ILE A 48 -6.73 -2.96 3.35
C ILE A 48 -7.26 -2.02 4.44
N VAL A 49 -8.37 -2.39 5.07
CA VAL A 49 -8.95 -1.59 6.16
C VAL A 49 -8.00 -1.50 7.35
N THR A 50 -7.31 -2.59 7.68
CA THR A 50 -6.34 -2.61 8.79
C THR A 50 -5.15 -1.69 8.51
N MET A 51 -4.61 -1.71 7.30
CA MET A 51 -3.53 -0.81 6.90
C MET A 51 -3.96 0.65 7.01
N GLU A 52 -5.17 1.00 6.57
CA GLU A 52 -5.71 2.37 6.67
C GLU A 52 -5.77 2.85 8.13
N HIS A 53 -6.19 1.97 9.04
CA HIS A 53 -6.22 2.30 10.47
C HIS A 53 -4.82 2.40 11.07
N LEU A 54 -3.88 1.54 10.66
CA LEU A 54 -2.49 1.61 11.10
C LEU A 54 -1.82 2.92 10.67
N GLU A 55 -1.96 3.31 9.40
CA GLU A 55 -1.45 4.59 8.88
C GLU A 55 -2.03 5.78 9.67
N LYS A 56 -3.35 5.78 9.89
CA LYS A 56 -4.00 6.84 10.69
C LYS A 56 -3.55 6.85 12.15
N ALA A 57 -3.35 5.69 12.76
CA ALA A 57 -2.87 5.59 14.14
C ALA A 57 -1.46 6.17 14.26
N TYR A 58 -0.59 5.89 13.29
CA TYR A 58 0.76 6.44 13.26
C TYR A 58 0.77 7.96 13.06
N VAL A 59 -0.05 8.48 12.14
CA VAL A 59 -0.22 9.94 11.94
C VAL A 59 -0.74 10.65 13.19
N ARG A 60 -1.56 9.96 14.00
CA ARG A 60 -2.09 10.46 15.27
C ARG A 60 -1.17 10.19 16.47
N ASP A 61 0.05 9.74 16.23
CA ASP A 61 1.05 9.42 17.27
C ASP A 61 0.51 8.43 18.33
N SER A 62 -0.37 7.51 17.91
CA SER A 62 -1.01 6.52 18.78
C SER A 62 -0.24 5.19 18.85
N VAL A 63 0.77 5.03 17.99
CA VAL A 63 1.68 3.87 17.94
C VAL A 63 3.10 4.36 17.70
N THR A 64 4.10 3.70 18.27
CA THR A 64 5.49 4.11 18.10
C THR A 64 6.00 3.83 16.68
N ALA A 65 7.07 4.51 16.27
CA ALA A 65 7.68 4.28 14.94
C ALA A 65 8.15 2.83 14.74
N ASP A 66 8.69 2.18 15.77
CA ASP A 66 9.15 0.79 15.70
C ASP A 66 7.97 -0.19 15.52
N GLU A 67 6.94 -0.06 16.37
CA GLU A 67 5.72 -0.88 16.28
C GLU A 67 5.03 -0.72 14.93
N TYR A 68 4.90 0.54 14.46
CA TYR A 68 4.34 0.85 13.14
C TYR A 68 5.16 0.20 12.03
N THR A 69 6.49 0.36 12.04
CA THR A 69 7.36 -0.16 10.97
C THR A 69 7.21 -1.67 10.82
N GLN A 70 7.24 -2.38 11.94
CA GLN A 70 7.11 -3.85 11.95
C GLN A 70 5.70 -4.30 11.54
N ALA A 71 4.66 -3.65 12.05
CA ALA A 71 3.27 -3.98 11.70
C ALA A 71 2.98 -3.68 10.22
N CYS A 72 3.44 -2.55 9.71
CA CYS A 72 3.27 -2.14 8.32
C CYS A 72 3.98 -3.10 7.37
N ALA A 73 5.23 -3.49 7.66
CA ALA A 73 5.96 -4.46 6.85
C ALA A 73 5.24 -5.82 6.78
N ARG A 74 4.70 -6.30 7.91
CA ARG A 74 3.89 -7.53 7.94
C ARG A 74 2.61 -7.40 7.10
N LEU A 75 1.88 -6.30 7.22
CA LEU A 75 0.66 -6.08 6.44
C LEU A 75 0.94 -5.96 4.94
N ILE A 76 2.06 -5.37 4.52
CA ILE A 76 2.48 -5.34 3.11
C ILE A 76 2.72 -6.76 2.59
N ALA A 77 3.41 -7.61 3.35
CA ALA A 77 3.66 -9.00 2.96
C ALA A 77 2.36 -9.82 2.89
N GLN A 78 1.46 -9.64 3.87
CA GLN A 78 0.13 -10.26 3.89
C GLN A 78 -0.72 -9.81 2.71
N TYR A 79 -0.71 -8.51 2.39
CA TYR A 79 -1.40 -7.95 1.24
C TYR A 79 -0.94 -8.59 -0.08
N LYS A 80 0.39 -8.70 -0.30
CA LYS A 80 0.92 -9.36 -1.51
C LYS A 80 0.47 -10.82 -1.60
N THR A 81 0.45 -11.52 -0.47
CA THR A 81 -0.03 -12.91 -0.41
C THR A 81 -1.52 -13.01 -0.73
N ALA A 82 -2.35 -12.18 -0.09
CA ALA A 82 -3.79 -12.16 -0.30
C ALA A 82 -4.15 -11.77 -1.73
N LEU A 83 -3.47 -10.77 -2.32
CA LEU A 83 -3.69 -10.34 -3.70
C LEU A 83 -3.41 -11.48 -4.70
N ASN A 84 -2.37 -12.29 -4.45
CA ASN A 84 -2.07 -13.46 -5.28
C ASN A 84 -3.18 -14.51 -5.24
N LEU A 85 -3.88 -14.68 -4.10
CA LEU A 85 -5.00 -15.62 -3.96
C LEU A 85 -6.26 -15.16 -4.73
N VAL A 86 -6.43 -13.85 -4.92
CA VAL A 86 -7.63 -13.29 -5.58
C VAL A 86 -7.35 -12.71 -6.97
N ARG A 87 -6.15 -12.88 -7.52
CA ARG A 87 -5.71 -12.28 -8.80
C ARG A 87 -6.66 -12.53 -9.98
N ASP A 88 -7.37 -13.66 -9.97
CA ASP A 88 -8.32 -14.03 -11.03
C ASP A 88 -9.60 -13.17 -10.97
N SER A 89 -9.92 -12.61 -9.80
CA SER A 89 -11.09 -11.74 -9.57
C SER A 89 -10.71 -10.26 -9.37
N VAL A 90 -9.50 -9.99 -8.87
CA VAL A 90 -9.00 -8.65 -8.56
C VAL A 90 -7.75 -8.38 -9.39
N THR A 91 -7.95 -7.67 -10.50
CA THR A 91 -6.84 -7.26 -11.39
C THR A 91 -6.21 -5.94 -10.96
N ASP A 92 -6.94 -5.12 -10.21
CA ASP A 92 -6.55 -3.80 -9.77
C ASP A 92 -7.17 -3.54 -8.39
N VAL A 93 -6.34 -3.21 -7.41
CA VAL A 93 -6.78 -2.93 -6.04
C VAL A 93 -7.71 -1.72 -5.98
N GLU A 94 -7.51 -0.72 -6.84
CA GLU A 94 -8.37 0.47 -6.87
C GLU A 94 -9.78 0.11 -7.37
N LYS A 95 -9.88 -0.80 -8.34
CA LYS A 95 -11.18 -1.32 -8.80
C LYS A 95 -11.88 -2.10 -7.70
N PHE A 96 -11.16 -2.99 -7.00
CA PHE A 96 -11.69 -3.72 -5.86
C PHE A 96 -12.22 -2.75 -4.78
N MET A 97 -11.45 -1.73 -4.46
CA MET A 97 -11.87 -0.72 -3.48
C MET A 97 -13.10 0.05 -3.92
N ASN A 98 -13.21 0.43 -5.19
CA ASN A 98 -14.39 1.10 -5.71
C ASN A 98 -15.62 0.18 -5.70
N GLU A 99 -15.46 -1.10 -6.06
CA GLU A 99 -16.54 -2.10 -6.04
C GLU A 99 -17.11 -2.32 -4.64
N TYR A 100 -16.24 -2.44 -3.64
CA TYR A 100 -16.61 -2.66 -2.24
C TYR A 100 -16.74 -1.35 -1.43
N LYS A 101 -16.67 -0.19 -2.08
CA LYS A 101 -16.83 1.15 -1.47
C LYS A 101 -15.85 1.42 -0.31
N LEU A 102 -14.61 1.01 -0.48
CA LEU A 102 -13.53 1.24 0.47
C LEU A 102 -12.89 2.62 0.25
N GLU A 103 -13.04 3.51 1.22
CA GLU A 103 -12.32 4.79 1.28
C GLU A 103 -11.04 4.64 2.11
N CYS A 104 -10.00 4.05 1.51
CA CYS A 104 -8.72 3.77 2.18
C CYS A 104 -7.50 4.35 1.44
N PRO A 105 -7.44 5.69 1.24
CA PRO A 105 -6.39 6.31 0.43
C PRO A 105 -4.97 6.14 1.00
N ALA A 106 -4.80 6.09 2.33
CA ALA A 106 -3.49 5.90 2.94
C ALA A 106 -2.98 4.47 2.71
N ALA A 107 -3.87 3.48 2.84
CA ALA A 107 -3.56 2.09 2.55
C ALA A 107 -3.12 1.88 1.09
N VAL A 108 -3.85 2.43 0.10
CA VAL A 108 -3.48 2.30 -1.32
C VAL A 108 -2.10 2.89 -1.57
N ASN A 109 -1.83 4.09 -1.06
CA ASN A 109 -0.54 4.72 -1.24
C ASN A 109 0.58 3.85 -0.67
N ARG A 110 0.39 3.32 0.55
CA ARG A 110 1.37 2.43 1.19
C ARG A 110 1.60 1.15 0.39
N PHE A 111 0.55 0.51 -0.09
CA PHE A 111 0.66 -0.72 -0.88
C PHE A 111 1.27 -0.49 -2.26
N LYS A 112 1.13 0.70 -2.86
CA LYS A 112 1.81 1.06 -4.12
C LYS A 112 3.32 1.22 -3.92
N ILE A 113 3.71 1.84 -2.82
CA ILE A 113 5.13 2.11 -2.52
C ILE A 113 5.86 0.86 -2.03
N GLY A 114 5.18 0.02 -1.24
CA GLY A 114 5.73 -1.27 -0.81
C GLY A 114 6.71 -1.22 0.37
N VAL A 115 6.92 -0.06 0.98
CA VAL A 115 7.73 0.12 2.21
C VAL A 115 7.01 1.00 3.24
N PRO A 116 7.22 0.84 4.56
CA PRO A 116 6.62 1.69 5.60
C PRO A 116 6.93 3.19 5.48
N ALA A 117 6.06 4.04 6.05
CA ALA A 117 6.23 5.51 6.06
C ALA A 117 7.55 5.94 6.70
N THR A 118 8.01 5.22 7.71
CA THR A 118 9.29 5.48 8.41
C THR A 118 10.50 5.33 7.50
N ILE A 119 10.41 4.49 6.47
CA ILE A 119 11.45 4.33 5.44
C ILE A 119 11.37 5.46 4.43
N GLU A 120 10.16 5.91 4.09
CA GLU A 120 9.90 6.94 3.08
C GLU A 120 10.10 8.39 3.60
N HIS A 121 9.73 8.61 4.86
CA HIS A 121 9.66 9.88 5.58
C HIS A 121 10.07 9.65 7.04
N PRO A 122 11.36 9.81 7.39
CA PRO A 122 11.80 9.62 8.77
C PRO A 122 11.15 10.64 9.68
N THR A 123 10.56 10.17 10.77
CA THR A 123 10.09 11.02 11.86
C THR A 123 11.26 11.39 12.76
N GLY A 124 12.09 12.36 12.35
CA GLY A 124 12.97 13.19 13.20
C GLY A 124 13.96 12.54 14.20
N ALA A 125 13.96 11.22 14.39
CA ALA A 125 14.64 10.53 15.48
C ALA A 125 16.12 10.24 15.19
N GLY A 126 16.63 10.66 14.03
CA GLY A 126 17.98 10.35 13.55
C GLY A 126 18.86 11.57 13.25
N HIS A 127 18.50 12.78 13.68
CA HIS A 127 19.37 13.96 13.52
C HIS A 127 20.46 14.02 14.60
N ASP A 128 21.16 12.91 14.78
CA ASP A 128 22.42 12.93 15.50
C ASP A 128 23.54 13.32 14.53
N ASN A 129 23.91 14.60 14.54
CA ASN A 129 25.03 15.09 13.74
C ASN A 129 26.35 14.36 14.05
N SER A 130 26.46 13.69 15.21
CA SER A 130 27.64 12.86 15.51
C SER A 130 27.75 11.62 14.63
N LYS A 131 26.63 11.18 14.03
CA LYS A 131 26.57 10.05 13.08
C LYS A 131 26.52 10.48 11.62
N PHE A 132 26.68 11.78 11.34
CA PHE A 132 26.60 12.29 9.97
C PHE A 132 27.55 11.57 9.00
N ALA A 133 28.82 11.41 9.38
CA ALA A 133 29.81 10.71 8.55
C ALA A 133 29.44 9.24 8.33
N GLN A 134 28.83 8.59 9.33
CA GLN A 134 28.33 7.23 9.21
C GLN A 134 27.18 7.16 8.19
N TYR A 135 26.18 8.04 8.28
CA TYR A 135 25.05 8.07 7.35
C TYR A 135 25.47 8.39 5.92
N VAL A 136 26.47 9.27 5.74
CA VAL A 136 27.07 9.54 4.43
C VAL A 136 27.73 8.27 3.88
N ALA A 137 28.56 7.59 4.69
CA ALA A 137 29.24 6.36 4.28
C ALA A 137 28.25 5.24 3.95
N GLU A 138 27.21 5.04 4.76
CA GLU A 138 26.14 4.09 4.51
C GLU A 138 25.39 4.40 3.21
N THR A 139 25.07 5.67 2.95
CA THR A 139 24.37 6.07 1.71
C THR A 139 25.24 5.78 0.47
N VAL A 140 26.52 6.14 0.51
CA VAL A 140 27.48 5.82 -0.56
C VAL A 140 27.59 4.31 -0.76
N HIS A 141 27.65 3.55 0.34
CA HIS A 141 27.67 2.10 0.29
C HIS A 141 26.43 1.53 -0.42
N HIS A 142 25.21 1.93 -0.03
CA HIS A 142 23.99 1.42 -0.67
C HIS A 142 23.89 1.82 -2.15
N PHE A 143 24.37 3.01 -2.54
CA PHE A 143 24.46 3.39 -3.94
C PHE A 143 25.36 2.43 -4.72
N ILE A 144 26.59 2.21 -4.24
CA ILE A 144 27.57 1.33 -4.88
C ILE A 144 27.01 -0.09 -4.96
N THR A 145 26.55 -0.64 -3.83
CA THR A 145 26.03 -2.01 -3.75
C THR A 145 24.86 -2.22 -4.72
N THR A 146 23.91 -1.28 -4.80
CA THR A 146 22.76 -1.38 -5.72
C THR A 146 23.19 -1.29 -7.18
N MET A 147 24.09 -0.36 -7.52
CA MET A 147 24.60 -0.23 -8.89
C MET A 147 25.44 -1.46 -9.32
N ASP A 148 26.24 -2.01 -8.41
CA ASP A 148 27.08 -3.18 -8.68
C ASP A 148 26.23 -4.44 -8.85
N ALA A 149 25.19 -4.63 -8.03
CA ALA A 149 24.22 -5.71 -8.19
C ALA A 149 23.61 -5.71 -9.60
N LEU A 150 23.17 -4.55 -10.09
CA LEU A 150 22.64 -4.39 -11.45
C LEU A 150 23.69 -4.73 -12.52
N LYS A 151 24.94 -4.26 -12.34
CA LYS A 151 26.06 -4.55 -13.26
C LYS A 151 26.47 -6.02 -13.26
N LEU A 152 26.26 -6.72 -12.15
CA LEU A 152 26.50 -8.17 -12.00
C LEU A 152 25.33 -9.02 -12.52
N GLY A 153 24.26 -8.40 -13.01
CA GLY A 153 23.13 -9.08 -13.63
C GLY A 153 22.03 -9.51 -12.65
N MET A 154 21.94 -8.89 -11.47
CA MET A 154 20.77 -9.03 -10.61
C MET A 154 19.62 -8.23 -11.21
N LYS A 155 18.51 -8.92 -11.53
CA LYS A 155 17.39 -8.36 -12.29
C LYS A 155 16.04 -8.60 -11.62
N ALA A 156 15.97 -9.53 -10.67
CA ALA A 156 14.72 -9.94 -10.06
C ALA A 156 14.22 -8.88 -9.08
N VAL A 157 12.90 -8.69 -9.05
CA VAL A 157 12.24 -7.68 -8.19
C VAL A 157 12.48 -7.95 -6.71
N ASP A 158 12.45 -9.20 -6.27
CA ASP A 158 12.69 -9.59 -4.88
C ASP A 158 14.13 -9.36 -4.42
N GLU A 159 15.08 -9.31 -5.34
CA GLU A 159 16.46 -8.91 -5.07
C GLU A 159 16.62 -7.38 -5.05
N LEU A 160 16.06 -6.69 -6.05
CA LEU A 160 16.29 -5.25 -6.24
C LEU A 160 15.44 -4.36 -5.32
N HIS A 161 14.20 -4.74 -5.04
CA HIS A 161 13.29 -3.92 -4.24
C HIS A 161 13.80 -3.69 -2.79
N PRO A 162 14.28 -4.73 -2.07
CA PRO A 162 14.88 -4.51 -0.74
C PRO A 162 16.07 -3.55 -0.77
N MET A 163 16.96 -3.67 -1.76
CA MET A 163 18.15 -2.82 -1.89
C MET A 163 17.78 -1.34 -2.09
N LEU A 164 16.76 -1.07 -2.91
CA LEU A 164 16.25 0.30 -3.09
C LEU A 164 15.58 0.82 -1.82
N GLY A 165 14.97 -0.05 -1.00
CA GLY A 165 14.42 0.31 0.30
C GLY A 165 15.49 0.76 1.28
N GLU A 166 16.60 0.03 1.37
CA GLU A 166 17.77 0.39 2.19
C GLU A 166 18.45 1.67 1.70
N LEU A 167 18.58 1.85 0.38
CA LEU A 167 19.07 3.09 -0.22
C LEU A 167 18.15 4.28 0.13
N MET A 168 16.84 4.12 0.02
CA MET A 168 15.88 5.16 0.40
C MET A 168 16.04 5.52 1.89
N GLN A 169 16.14 4.52 2.77
CA GLN A 169 16.32 4.73 4.20
C GLN A 169 17.62 5.48 4.51
N SER A 170 18.73 5.08 3.91
CA SER A 170 20.03 5.73 4.14
C SER A 170 20.05 7.19 3.65
N LEU A 171 19.52 7.47 2.44
CA LEU A 171 19.30 8.83 1.93
C LEU A 171 18.46 9.68 2.90
N ASN A 172 17.52 9.06 3.58
CA ASN A 172 16.62 9.71 4.50
C ASN A 172 17.27 10.03 5.86
N ASN A 173 18.28 9.26 6.28
CA ASN A 173 19.05 9.52 7.49
C ASN A 173 20.05 10.69 7.33
N VAL A 174 20.45 11.04 6.10
CA VAL A 174 21.36 12.16 5.84
C VAL A 174 20.62 13.49 6.04
N SER A 175 20.75 14.04 7.25
CA SER A 175 20.10 15.28 7.71
C SER A 175 20.40 16.52 6.87
N SER A 176 21.52 16.52 6.17
CA SER A 176 21.94 17.63 5.32
C SER A 176 21.18 17.70 4.00
N LEU A 177 20.49 16.64 3.59
CA LEU A 177 19.78 16.61 2.31
C LEU A 177 18.47 17.39 2.36
N PRO A 178 18.17 18.20 1.33
CA PRO A 178 16.85 18.80 1.17
C PRO A 178 15.73 17.74 1.16
N ALA A 179 14.55 18.11 1.65
CA ALA A 179 13.37 17.23 1.66
C ALA A 179 12.93 16.85 0.23
N ASP A 180 13.17 17.74 -0.73
CA ASP A 180 12.88 17.63 -2.15
C ASP A 180 14.08 17.14 -2.98
N PHE A 181 15.10 16.55 -2.33
CA PHE A 181 16.26 16.00 -3.03
C PHE A 181 15.83 15.02 -4.14
N GLU A 182 16.18 15.34 -5.38
CA GLU A 182 15.75 14.61 -6.58
C GLU A 182 16.05 13.11 -6.51
N GLY A 183 17.18 12.73 -5.90
CA GLY A 183 17.56 11.33 -5.74
C GLY A 183 16.54 10.51 -4.94
N LYS A 184 15.89 11.10 -3.93
CA LYS A 184 14.80 10.42 -3.18
C LYS A 184 13.60 10.17 -4.09
N ALA A 185 13.23 11.14 -4.92
CA ALA A 185 12.12 10.98 -5.85
C ALA A 185 12.39 9.86 -6.87
N LYS A 186 13.61 9.77 -7.40
CA LYS A 186 14.01 8.69 -8.32
C LYS A 186 13.93 7.32 -7.66
N VAL A 187 14.51 7.15 -6.48
CA VAL A 187 14.46 5.87 -5.74
C VAL A 187 13.01 5.49 -5.40
N ARG A 188 12.18 6.45 -4.99
CA ARG A 188 10.74 6.22 -4.75
C ARG A 188 10.02 5.69 -5.99
N ASN A 189 10.25 6.32 -7.15
CA ASN A 189 9.59 5.91 -8.39
C ASN A 189 9.97 4.48 -8.79
N TRP A 190 11.22 4.10 -8.56
CA TRP A 190 11.68 2.73 -8.79
C TRP A 190 11.09 1.73 -7.79
N LEU A 191 10.97 2.08 -6.50
CA LEU A 191 10.26 1.26 -5.52
C LEU A 191 8.81 1.00 -5.96
N ILE A 192 8.08 2.05 -6.37
CA ILE A 192 6.70 1.92 -6.88
C ILE A 192 6.65 1.01 -8.12
N THR A 193 7.59 1.21 -9.06
CA THR A 193 7.64 0.43 -10.31
C THR A 193 7.87 -1.05 -10.01
N LEU A 194 8.89 -1.38 -9.22
CA LEU A 194 9.21 -2.77 -8.88
C LEU A 194 8.12 -3.41 -8.02
N ASN A 195 7.53 -2.67 -7.08
CA ASN A 195 6.48 -3.19 -6.23
C ASN A 195 5.17 -3.49 -6.99
N GLY A 196 4.95 -2.84 -8.14
CA GLY A 196 3.87 -3.15 -9.08
C GLY A 196 4.09 -4.42 -9.90
N MET A 197 5.30 -4.99 -9.89
CA MET A 197 5.66 -6.25 -10.56
C MET A 197 5.60 -7.42 -9.57
N LYS A 198 5.58 -8.67 -10.07
CA LYS A 198 5.69 -9.84 -9.18
C LYS A 198 7.13 -9.95 -8.67
N ALA A 199 7.28 -10.55 -7.49
CA ALA A 199 8.57 -10.82 -6.89
C ALA A 199 9.55 -11.56 -7.83
N CYS A 200 9.06 -12.53 -8.61
CA CYS A 200 9.85 -13.30 -9.56
C CYS A 200 10.00 -12.66 -10.94
N ASP A 201 9.38 -11.50 -11.18
CA ASP A 201 9.53 -10.80 -12.46
C ASP A 201 10.92 -10.15 -12.49
N GLU A 202 11.50 -10.09 -13.68
CA GLU A 202 12.78 -9.42 -13.93
C GLU A 202 12.55 -8.12 -14.68
N ILE A 203 13.36 -7.10 -14.37
CA ILE A 203 13.43 -5.89 -15.20
C ILE A 203 14.25 -6.13 -16.47
N ASP A 204 13.83 -5.52 -17.57
CA ASP A 204 14.49 -5.68 -18.86
C ASP A 204 15.80 -4.87 -18.98
N GLU A 205 16.61 -5.15 -20.01
CA GLU A 205 17.87 -4.45 -20.30
C GLU A 205 17.72 -2.92 -20.49
N GLY A 206 16.55 -2.44 -20.91
CA GLY A 206 16.24 -1.03 -21.00
C GLY A 206 16.00 -0.42 -19.60
N GLN A 207 15.19 -1.09 -18.79
CA GLN A 207 14.91 -0.71 -17.41
C GLN A 207 16.17 -0.73 -16.55
N ILE A 208 17.05 -1.72 -16.69
CA ILE A 208 18.34 -1.77 -15.99
C ILE A 208 19.20 -0.55 -16.33
N ARG A 209 19.32 -0.22 -17.63
CA ARG A 209 20.08 0.96 -18.07
C ARG A 209 19.50 2.26 -17.53
N GLN A 210 18.17 2.38 -17.51
CA GLN A 210 17.49 3.55 -16.96
C GLN A 210 17.68 3.65 -15.44
N LEU A 211 17.56 2.54 -14.71
CA LEU A 211 17.76 2.49 -13.26
C LEU A 211 19.21 2.85 -12.90
N LEU A 212 20.19 2.28 -13.60
CA LEU A 212 21.61 2.63 -13.42
C LEU A 212 21.85 4.12 -13.66
N PHE A 213 21.32 4.67 -14.76
CA PHE A 213 21.45 6.10 -15.06
C PHE A 213 20.82 6.98 -13.97
N ASP A 214 19.64 6.62 -13.48
CA ASP A 214 18.96 7.36 -12.42
C ASP A 214 19.72 7.30 -11.08
N LEU A 215 20.28 6.14 -10.73
CA LEU A 215 21.12 5.94 -9.55
C LEU A 215 22.45 6.70 -9.65
N GLU A 216 23.12 6.67 -10.81
CA GLU A 216 24.35 7.43 -11.04
C GLU A 216 24.11 8.94 -10.92
N ASN A 217 23.02 9.44 -11.52
CA ASN A 217 22.63 10.84 -11.38
C ASN A 217 22.28 11.21 -9.94
N ALA A 218 21.53 10.36 -9.24
CA ALA A 218 21.19 10.58 -7.83
C ALA A 218 22.44 10.58 -6.94
N ASN A 219 23.39 9.67 -7.18
CA ASN A 219 24.67 9.62 -6.47
C ASN A 219 25.54 10.86 -6.74
N ASN A 220 25.61 11.31 -8.00
CA ASN A 220 26.32 12.53 -8.37
C ASN A 220 25.70 13.77 -7.71
N ALA A 221 24.36 13.87 -7.71
CA ALA A 221 23.65 14.93 -7.01
C ALA A 221 23.87 14.87 -5.50
N PHE A 222 23.93 13.67 -4.93
CA PHE A 222 24.25 13.44 -3.53
C PHE A 222 25.64 13.97 -3.19
N TYR A 223 26.68 13.61 -3.95
CA TYR A 223 28.02 14.15 -3.75
C TYR A 223 28.09 15.67 -3.85
N ARG A 224 27.38 16.28 -4.81
CA ARG A 224 27.30 17.76 -4.93
C ARG A 224 26.67 18.39 -3.69
N SER A 225 25.60 17.79 -3.17
CA SER A 225 24.94 18.30 -1.96
C SER A 225 25.82 18.23 -0.70
N LEU A 226 26.82 17.33 -0.69
CA LEU A 226 27.82 17.25 0.37
C LEU A 226 28.93 18.30 0.18
N SER A 227 29.31 18.60 -1.07
CA SER A 227 30.34 19.61 -1.37
C SER A 227 29.85 21.05 -1.22
N ASP A 228 28.58 21.32 -1.52
CA ASP A 228 27.99 22.67 -1.44
C ASP A 228 27.86 23.20 0.00
N LYS A 229 28.19 22.37 1.00
CA LYS A 229 28.19 22.71 2.44
C LYS A 229 29.58 22.90 3.06
N ASN A 230 30.64 22.87 2.25
CA ASN A 230 32.01 23.21 2.68
C ASN A 230 32.41 24.62 2.26
#